data_AF-A0AAW7AL69-F1
#
_entry.id   AF-A0AAW7AL69-F1
#
_cell.length_a   1.000
_cell.length_b   1.000
_cell.length_c   1.000
_cell.angle_alpha   90.00
_cell.angle_beta   90.00
_cell.angle_gamma   90.00
#
_symmetry.space_group_name_H-M   'P 1'
#
loop_
_entity.id
_entity.type
_entity.pdbx_description
1 polymer ?
#
loop_
_entity_poly.entity_id
_entity_poly.type
_entity_poly.pdbx_seq_one_letter_code
_entity_poly.pdbx_strand_id
1 'polypeptide(L)' 'MKDAYDMEDREVLDRLANMHINFPNDEAFKKYHNAMQIHDMNYLRYTLNDALSACVNSHVQ' A
#
# COMPACT_ATOMS: atom_id res chain seq x y z
N MET A 1 0.20 1.58 15.27
CA MET A 1 -0.72 1.60 14.12
C MET A 1 -1.12 0.17 13.82
N LYS A 2 -2.35 -0.10 13.36
CA LYS A 2 -2.72 -1.46 12.90
C LYS A 2 -1.85 -1.80 11.69
N ASP A 3 -1.08 -2.89 11.77
CA ASP A 3 -0.30 -3.39 10.66
C ASP A 3 -1.23 -3.83 9.53
N ALA A 4 -0.86 -3.56 8.28
CA ALA A 4 -1.62 -4.03 7.12
C ALA A 4 -1.77 -5.57 7.09
N TYR A 5 -0.91 -6.29 7.81
CA TYR A 5 -0.96 -7.75 7.96
C TYR A 5 -2.12 -8.24 8.82
N ASP A 6 -2.66 -7.43 9.73
CA ASP A 6 -3.83 -7.76 10.56
C ASP A 6 -5.16 -7.35 9.89
N MET A 7 -5.11 -6.74 8.71
CA MET A 7 -6.30 -6.30 7.97
C MET A 7 -6.80 -7.39 7.02
N GLU A 8 -8.13 -7.46 6.87
CA GLU A 8 -8.76 -8.31 5.86
C GLU A 8 -8.36 -7.87 4.46
N ASP A 9 -8.27 -8.82 3.51
CA ASP A 9 -7.85 -8.53 2.13
C ASP A 9 -8.68 -7.41 1.50
N ARG A 10 -9.99 -7.41 1.78
CA ARG A 10 -10.91 -6.36 1.30
C ARG A 10 -10.56 -4.99 1.86
N GLU A 11 -10.22 -4.90 3.15
CA GLU A 11 -9.86 -3.65 3.79
C GLU A 11 -8.52 -3.13 3.27
N VAL A 12 -7.55 -4.02 3.04
CA VAL A 12 -6.26 -3.67 2.42
C VAL A 12 -6.48 -3.07 1.02
N LEU A 13 -7.29 -3.74 0.19
CA LEU A 13 -7.59 -3.27 -1.16
C LEU A 13 -8.36 -1.94 -1.16
N ASP A 14 -9.34 -1.77 -0.27
CA ASP A 14 -10.11 -0.54 -0.14
C ASP A 14 -9.21 0.64 0.27
N ARG A 15 -8.33 0.45 1.26
CA ARG A 15 -7.36 1.48 1.67
C ARG A 15 -6.38 1.80 0.55
N LEU A 16 -5.87 0.80 -0.13
CA LEU A 16 -4.95 0.99 -1.27
C LEU A 16 -5.62 1.74 -2.43
N ALA A 17 -6.90 1.48 -2.70
CA ALA A 17 -7.67 2.21 -3.71
C ALA A 17 -7.96 3.66 -3.30
N ASN A 18 -8.18 3.90 -2.00
CA ASN A 18 -8.44 5.24 -1.45
C ASN A 18 -7.15 6.03 -1.16
N MET A 19 -5.98 5.40 -1.14
CA MET A 19 -4.71 6.03 -0.82
C MET A 19 -3.99 6.49 -2.09
N HIS A 20 -3.60 7.77 -2.12
CA HIS A 20 -2.77 8.29 -3.20
C HIS A 20 -1.31 7.89 -2.97
N ILE A 21 -0.90 6.76 -3.54
CA ILE A 21 0.47 6.26 -3.44
C ILE A 21 1.31 6.94 -4.51
N ASN A 22 2.24 7.80 -4.08
CA ASN A 22 3.21 8.40 -4.98
C ASN A 22 4.36 7.43 -5.24
N PHE A 23 4.38 6.85 -6.44
CA PHE A 23 5.47 5.98 -6.87
C PHE A 23 6.64 6.83 -7.36
N PRO A 24 7.89 6.53 -6.93
CA PRO A 24 9.07 7.30 -7.34
C PRO A 24 9.46 7.07 -8.81
N ASN A 25 8.98 5.99 -9.43
CA ASN A 25 9.24 5.65 -10.83
C ASN A 25 8.17 4.71 -11.40
N ASP A 26 8.14 4.60 -12.73
CA ASP A 26 7.24 3.70 -13.47
C ASP A 26 7.39 2.22 -13.10
N GLU A 27 8.60 1.78 -12.73
CA GLU A 27 8.82 0.38 -12.39
C GLU A 27 8.10 0.00 -11.08
N ALA A 28 8.13 0.88 -10.09
CA ALA A 28 7.42 0.72 -8.83
C ALA A 28 5.90 0.69 -9.05
N PHE A 29 5.39 1.57 -9.93
CA PHE A 29 3.99 1.54 -10.35
C PHE A 29 3.63 0.23 -11.05
N LYS A 30 4.46 -0.25 -11.99
CA LYS A 30 4.22 -1.53 -12.70
C LYS A 30 4.21 -2.71 -11.75
N LYS A 31 5.12 -2.76 -10.78
CA LYS A 31 5.16 -3.81 -9.75
C LYS A 31 3.89 -3.81 -8.92
N TYR A 32 3.46 -2.65 -8.46
CA TYR A 32 2.21 -2.49 -7.72
C TYR A 32 0.98 -2.87 -8.57
N HIS A 33 0.90 -2.39 -9.80
CA HIS A 33 -0.19 -2.69 -10.72
C HIS A 33 -0.28 -4.18 -11.03
N ASN A 34 0.87 -4.85 -11.25
CA ASN A 34 0.91 -6.29 -11.42
C ASN A 34 0.44 -7.02 -10.16
N ALA A 35 0.89 -6.60 -8.97
CA ALA A 35 0.44 -7.16 -7.70
C ALA A 35 -1.07 -7.00 -7.49
N MET A 36 -1.67 -5.87 -7.90
CA MET A 36 -3.13 -5.71 -7.91
C MET A 36 -3.82 -6.68 -8.87
N GLN A 37 -3.27 -6.91 -10.07
CA GLN A 37 -3.86 -7.82 -11.05
C GLN A 37 -3.83 -9.29 -10.62
N ILE A 38 -2.74 -9.74 -9.99
CA ILE A 38 -2.60 -11.12 -9.51
C ILE A 38 -3.13 -11.31 -8.08
N HIS A 39 -3.69 -10.26 -7.46
CA HIS A 39 -4.07 -10.22 -6.05
C HIS A 39 -2.96 -10.74 -5.11
N ASP A 40 -1.73 -10.26 -5.30
CA ASP A 40 -0.61 -10.57 -4.40
C ASP A 40 -0.78 -9.80 -3.08
N MET A 41 -1.56 -10.39 -2.18
CA MET A 41 -1.90 -9.76 -0.90
C MET A 41 -0.67 -9.52 -0.02
N ASN A 42 0.41 -10.29 -0.18
CA ASN A 42 1.63 -10.07 0.60
C ASN A 42 2.32 -8.77 0.17
N TYR A 43 2.46 -8.55 -1.14
CA TYR A 43 3.03 -7.31 -1.68
C TYR A 43 2.13 -6.10 -1.41
N LEU A 44 0.81 -6.26 -1.55
CA LEU A 44 -0.17 -5.19 -1.31
C LEU A 44 -0.18 -4.77 0.16
N ARG A 45 -0.14 -5.72 1.10
CA ARG A 45 0.00 -5.44 2.54
C ARG A 45 1.31 -4.72 2.84
N TYR A 46 2.43 -5.20 2.30
CA TYR A 46 3.73 -4.56 2.47
C TYR A 46 3.69 -3.10 1.97
N THR A 47 3.15 -2.88 0.77
CA THR A 47 3.04 -1.55 0.16
C THR A 47 2.14 -0.63 0.99
N LEU A 48 1.00 -1.14 1.48
CA LEU A 48 0.12 -0.37 2.35
C LEU A 48 0.80 -0.02 3.68
N ASN A 49 1.54 -0.96 4.28
CA ASN A 49 2.25 -0.71 5.54
C ASN A 49 3.37 0.32 5.37
N ASP A 50 4.12 0.22 4.28
CA ASP A 50 5.16 1.18 3.91
C ASP A 50 4.59 2.57 3.66
N ALA A 51 3.51 2.66 2.89
CA ALA A 51 2.81 3.93 2.62
C ALA A 51 2.20 4.54 3.89
N LEU A 52 1.62 3.73 4.79
CA LEU A 52 1.14 4.18 6.10
C LEU A 52 2.29 4.70 6.97
N SER A 53 3.41 3.99 7.01
CA SER A 53 4.61 4.40 7.75
C SER A 53 5.21 5.72 7.22
N ALA A 54 5.23 5.90 5.90
CA ALA A 54 5.68 7.13 5.26
C ALA A 54 4.72 8.31 5.51
N CYS A 55 3.40 8.05 5.48
CA CYS A 55 2.36 9.06 5.73
C CYS A 55 2.43 9.60 7.18
N VAL A 56 2.72 8.73 8.14
CA VAL A 56 2.85 9.09 9.56
C VAL A 56 4.05 10.01 9.82
N ASN A 57 5.13 9.86 9.06
CA ASN A 57 6.28 10.77 9.14
C ASN A 57 6.04 12.15 8.52
N SER A 58 4.98 12.35 7.73
CA SER A 58 4.63 13.66 7.15
C SER A 58 3.66 14.49 8.01
N HIS A 59 3.21 13.96 9.16
CA HIS A 59 2.32 14.67 10.09
C HIS A 59 3.03 15.22 11.34
N VAL A 60 4.36 15.30 11.32
CA VAL A 60 5.17 15.96 12.35
C VAL A 60 5.85 17.19 11.72
N GLN A 61 5.07 18.22 11.43
CA GLN A 61 5.56 19.60 11.28
C GLN A 61 4.57 20.56 11.93
#